data_AF-A0A7V3H4Y2-F1
#
_entry.id   AF-A0A7V3H4Y2-F1
#
_cell.length_a   1.000
_cell.length_b   1.000
_cell.length_c   1.000
_cell.angle_alpha   90.00
_cell.angle_beta   90.00
_cell.angle_gamma   90.00
#
_symmetry.space_group_name_H-M   'P 1'
#
loop_
_entity.id
_entity.type
_entity.pdbx_description
1 polymer ?
#
loop_
_entity_poly.entity_id
_entity_poly.type
_entity_poly.pdbx_seq_one_letter_code
_entity_poly.pdbx_strand_id
1 'polypeptide(L)'
;MGDPRALAAGLPFAATLLAILGVHELGHYFTAKAYGIQVTLPYFIPAPIGLGTFGAFIRMKSPVTDRKALLDVGIAGPLAGLVLAIPAVLVGLRLSTVVPAHGAGVGLGTSLLFLALQAVAVGPIPDGLDILLHPVAFAGWIGFFVTALNLLPLGQLDGGHIAYALLGRRHRQVAMGTAGLLVALGIFFWPGWLVWAVLAMAMGFRHPPPLDDVTPLDPRRRLLALGAFALLLLLITPAPFFFPEGM
;
A
#
# COMPACT_ATOMS: atom_id res chain seq x y z
N MET A 1 -7.54 -23.59 23.02
CA MET A 1 -6.97 -22.58 23.94
C MET A 1 -5.56 -22.29 23.45
N GLY A 2 -5.29 -21.05 23.03
CA GLY A 2 -4.05 -20.70 22.31
C GLY A 2 -2.83 -20.73 23.23
N ASP A 3 -1.74 -21.35 22.76
CA ASP A 3 -0.44 -21.32 23.42
C ASP A 3 0.06 -19.86 23.53
N PRO A 4 0.31 -19.32 24.73
CA PRO A 4 0.84 -17.97 24.92
C PRO A 4 2.12 -17.71 24.11
N ARG A 5 2.90 -18.75 23.81
CA ARG A 5 4.12 -18.64 22.98
C ARG A 5 3.80 -18.36 21.51
N ALA A 6 2.67 -18.82 21.01
CA ALA A 6 2.22 -18.53 19.64
C ALA A 6 1.82 -17.04 19.49
N LEU A 7 1.23 -16.44 20.53
CA LEU A 7 0.93 -15.00 20.56
C LEU A 7 2.23 -14.16 20.59
N ALA A 8 3.22 -14.59 21.37
CA ALA A 8 4.53 -13.93 21.39
C ALA A 8 5.26 -14.01 20.05
N ALA A 9 5.11 -15.11 19.30
CA ALA A 9 5.69 -15.28 17.97
C ALA A 9 5.04 -14.34 16.91
N GLY A 10 3.76 -13.99 17.07
CA GLY A 10 3.06 -13.05 16.18
C GLY A 10 3.29 -11.57 16.50
N LEU A 11 3.80 -11.25 17.70
CA LEU A 11 3.96 -9.88 18.17
C LEU A 11 4.88 -9.01 17.28
N PRO A 12 6.05 -9.48 16.81
CA PRO A 12 6.91 -8.69 15.93
C PRO A 12 6.21 -8.32 14.62
N PHE A 13 5.44 -9.23 14.04
CA PHE A 13 4.65 -8.96 12.84
C PHE A 13 3.56 -7.92 13.12
N ALA A 14 2.72 -8.17 14.13
CA ALA A 14 1.59 -7.32 14.45
C ALA A 14 2.03 -5.89 14.83
N ALA A 15 3.05 -5.76 15.69
CA ALA A 15 3.58 -4.46 16.09
C ALA A 15 4.16 -3.69 14.89
N THR A 16 4.92 -4.36 14.02
CA THR A 16 5.50 -3.74 12.82
C THR A 16 4.40 -3.29 11.85
N LEU A 17 3.42 -4.16 11.56
CA LEU A 17 2.33 -3.85 10.65
C LEU A 17 1.47 -2.69 11.17
N LEU A 18 1.07 -2.73 12.44
CA LEU A 18 0.28 -1.67 13.06
C LEU A 18 1.06 -0.35 13.10
N ALA A 19 2.38 -0.37 13.32
CA ALA A 19 3.20 0.83 13.28
C ALA A 19 3.24 1.44 11.86
N ILE A 20 3.45 0.62 10.82
CA ILE A 20 3.45 1.09 9.42
C ILE A 20 2.11 1.72 9.06
N LEU A 21 1.00 1.03 9.32
CA LEU A 21 -0.35 1.51 9.02
C LEU A 21 -0.72 2.74 9.86
N GLY A 22 -0.33 2.76 11.13
CA GLY A 22 -0.56 3.90 12.02
C GLY A 22 0.19 5.15 11.57
N VAL A 23 1.46 5.00 11.19
CA VAL A 23 2.27 6.13 10.68
C VAL A 23 1.78 6.60 9.32
N HIS A 24 1.30 5.69 8.46
CA HIS A 24 0.61 6.06 7.21
C HIS A 24 -0.58 6.99 7.50
N GLU A 25 -1.50 6.59 8.36
CA GLU A 25 -2.66 7.43 8.71
C GLU A 25 -2.29 8.71 9.45
N LEU A 26 -1.25 8.69 10.27
CA LEU A 26 -0.73 9.90 10.90
C LEU A 26 -0.16 10.89 9.88
N GLY A 27 0.45 10.40 8.80
CA GLY A 27 0.90 11.22 7.66
C GLY A 27 -0.26 12.02 7.05
N HIS A 28 -1.38 11.35 6.78
CA HIS A 28 -2.61 12.01 6.34
C HIS A 28 -3.13 12.99 7.38
N TYR A 29 -3.22 12.56 8.64
CA TYR A 29 -3.77 13.35 9.75
C TYR A 29 -3.01 14.69 9.93
N PHE A 30 -1.69 14.64 10.07
CA PHE A 30 -0.88 15.83 10.32
C PHE A 30 -0.90 16.79 9.13
N THR A 31 -0.87 16.26 7.90
CA THR A 31 -0.94 17.08 6.69
C THR A 31 -2.31 17.73 6.56
N ALA A 32 -3.40 16.99 6.78
CA ALA A 32 -4.75 17.54 6.75
C ALA A 32 -4.93 18.64 7.81
N LYS A 33 -4.39 18.43 9.02
CA LYS A 33 -4.39 19.45 10.10
C LYS A 33 -3.59 20.69 9.72
N ALA A 34 -2.45 20.56 9.05
CA ALA A 34 -1.66 21.69 8.56
C ALA A 34 -2.41 22.53 7.53
N TYR A 35 -3.30 21.90 6.75
CA TYR A 35 -4.22 22.57 5.81
C TYR A 35 -5.53 23.07 6.45
N GLY A 36 -5.71 22.91 7.76
CA GLY A 36 -6.95 23.30 8.44
C GLY A 36 -8.16 22.42 8.12
N ILE A 37 -7.95 21.25 7.52
CA ILE A 37 -9.01 20.29 7.19
C ILE A 37 -9.41 19.55 8.48
N GLN A 38 -10.72 19.47 8.75
CA GLN A 38 -11.23 18.74 9.90
C GLN A 38 -11.20 17.24 9.63
N VAL A 39 -10.46 16.49 10.44
CA VAL A 39 -10.31 15.02 10.33
C VAL A 39 -10.48 14.35 11.68
N THR A 40 -10.88 13.08 11.70
CA THR A 40 -10.82 12.23 12.91
C THR A 40 -9.38 11.85 13.24
N LEU A 41 -9.16 11.34 14.46
CA LEU A 41 -7.95 10.57 14.74
C LEU A 41 -7.96 9.26 13.93
N PRO A 42 -6.79 8.65 13.66
CA PRO A 42 -6.70 7.31 13.10
C PRO A 42 -7.40 6.29 13.98
N TYR A 43 -8.19 5.41 13.38
CA TYR A 43 -8.77 4.27 14.07
C TYR A 43 -8.55 3.00 13.25
N PHE A 44 -8.11 1.95 13.93
CA PHE A 44 -7.85 0.64 13.34
C PHE A 44 -9.15 -0.15 13.29
N ILE A 45 -9.43 -0.75 12.14
CA ILE A 45 -10.55 -1.69 11.99
C ILE A 45 -10.01 -3.09 12.26
N PRO A 46 -10.42 -3.77 13.34
CA PRO A 46 -10.02 -5.15 13.58
C PRO A 46 -10.65 -6.06 12.52
N ALA A 47 -9.85 -7.00 12.01
CA ALA A 47 -10.32 -8.06 11.14
C ALA A 47 -10.24 -9.38 11.90
N PRO A 48 -11.36 -10.10 12.14
CA PRO A 48 -11.35 -11.34 12.91
C PRO A 48 -10.63 -12.51 12.21
N ILE A 49 -10.26 -12.36 10.93
CA ILE A 49 -9.61 -13.38 10.11
C ILE A 49 -8.49 -12.71 9.29
N GLY A 50 -7.36 -13.42 9.08
CA GLY A 50 -6.27 -12.97 8.20
C GLY A 50 -5.21 -12.12 8.93
N LEU A 51 -4.91 -10.93 8.40
CA LEU A 51 -3.83 -10.03 8.87
C LEU A 51 -4.10 -9.40 10.26
N GLY A 52 -5.28 -9.64 10.85
CA GLY A 52 -5.69 -9.10 12.15
C GLY A 52 -6.29 -7.67 12.11
N THR A 53 -6.12 -6.95 11.01
CA THR A 53 -6.76 -5.64 10.76
C THR A 53 -7.09 -5.45 9.29
N PHE A 54 -8.18 -4.74 8.98
CA PHE A 54 -8.47 -4.27 7.62
C PHE A 54 -7.69 -3.00 7.25
N GLY A 55 -6.93 -2.44 8.19
CA GLY A 55 -6.24 -1.18 8.06
C GLY A 55 -6.61 -0.20 9.18
N ALA A 56 -5.96 0.96 9.15
CA ALA A 56 -6.41 2.14 9.86
C ALA A 56 -6.93 3.14 8.84
N PHE A 57 -7.84 4.03 9.24
CA PHE A 57 -8.23 5.14 8.39
C PHE A 57 -8.59 6.39 9.18
N ILE A 58 -8.41 7.55 8.57
CA ILE A 58 -8.99 8.82 9.00
C ILE A 58 -10.26 9.14 8.22
N ARG A 59 -11.22 9.82 8.85
CA ARG A 59 -12.41 10.33 8.18
C ARG A 59 -12.34 11.85 8.06
N MET A 60 -12.42 12.35 6.82
CA MET A 60 -12.59 13.78 6.54
C MET A 60 -13.99 14.25 6.96
N LYS A 61 -14.06 15.33 7.75
CA LYS A 61 -15.29 15.95 8.25
C LYS A 61 -15.63 17.26 7.54
N SER A 62 -14.68 17.85 6.83
CA SER A 62 -14.87 19.03 5.99
C SER A 62 -14.38 18.77 4.56
N PRO A 63 -14.91 19.48 3.56
CA PRO A 63 -14.37 19.43 2.20
C PRO A 63 -12.89 19.84 2.15
N VAL A 64 -12.16 19.28 1.17
CA VAL A 64 -10.78 19.69 0.88
C VAL A 64 -10.81 21.06 0.19
N THR A 65 -9.89 21.93 0.58
CA THR A 65 -9.87 23.35 0.16
C THR A 65 -9.55 23.51 -1.32
N ASP A 66 -8.48 22.88 -1.79
CA ASP A 66 -7.97 23.01 -3.15
C ASP A 66 -7.25 21.73 -3.59
N ARG A 67 -6.85 21.68 -4.87
CA ARG A 67 -6.10 20.55 -5.43
C ARG A 67 -4.74 20.34 -4.78
N LYS A 68 -4.13 21.38 -4.22
CA LYS A 68 -2.81 21.33 -3.59
C LYS A 68 -2.89 20.57 -2.27
N ALA A 69 -3.84 20.93 -1.42
CA ALA A 69 -4.16 20.22 -0.19
C ALA A 69 -4.57 18.77 -0.49
N LEU A 70 -5.36 18.55 -1.53
CA LEU A 70 -5.76 17.19 -1.93
C LEU A 70 -4.56 16.31 -2.28
N LEU A 71 -3.62 16.82 -3.08
CA LEU A 71 -2.39 16.11 -3.42
C LEU A 71 -1.54 15.85 -2.19
N ASP A 72 -1.26 16.89 -1.41
CA ASP A 72 -0.32 16.83 -0.30
C ASP A 72 -0.84 15.87 0.78
N VAL A 73 -2.14 15.92 1.09
CA VAL A 73 -2.77 14.94 1.99
C VAL A 73 -2.70 13.55 1.38
N GLY A 74 -3.01 13.36 0.10
CA GLY A 74 -2.98 12.06 -0.57
C GLY A 74 -1.60 11.40 -0.57
N ILE A 75 -0.52 12.16 -0.80
CA ILE A 75 0.84 11.59 -0.85
C ILE A 75 1.48 11.38 0.53
N ALA A 76 1.03 12.13 1.55
CA ALA A 76 1.67 12.12 2.87
C ALA A 76 1.61 10.75 3.56
N GLY A 77 0.47 10.06 3.50
CA GLY A 77 0.33 8.73 4.11
C GLY A 77 1.25 7.69 3.49
N PRO A 78 1.20 7.47 2.16
CA PRO A 78 2.10 6.56 1.45
C PRO A 78 3.58 6.77 1.79
N LEU A 79 4.04 8.04 1.80
CA LEU A 79 5.43 8.35 2.14
C LEU A 79 5.75 8.08 3.61
N ALA A 80 4.86 8.46 4.53
CA ALA A 80 5.04 8.21 5.96
C ALA A 80 5.09 6.71 6.28
N GLY A 81 4.19 5.90 5.69
CA GLY A 81 4.20 4.45 5.84
C GLY A 81 5.52 3.83 5.34
N LEU A 82 6.03 4.28 4.19
CA LEU A 82 7.29 3.78 3.62
C LEU A 82 8.52 4.09 4.48
N VAL A 83 8.53 5.21 5.21
CA VAL A 83 9.61 5.54 6.15
C VAL A 83 9.79 4.44 7.20
N LEU A 84 8.72 3.73 7.59
CA LEU A 84 8.82 2.56 8.47
C LEU A 84 8.94 1.23 7.71
N ALA A 85 8.24 1.07 6.58
CA ALA A 85 8.24 -0.19 5.85
C ALA A 85 9.62 -0.54 5.26
N ILE A 86 10.37 0.45 4.74
CA ILE A 86 11.69 0.21 4.15
C ILE A 86 12.69 -0.33 5.21
N PRO A 87 12.89 0.33 6.37
CA PRO A 87 13.72 -0.22 7.44
C PRO A 87 13.22 -1.58 7.94
N ALA A 88 11.91 -1.78 8.07
CA ALA A 88 11.34 -3.06 8.51
C ALA A 88 11.69 -4.19 7.54
N VAL A 89 11.60 -3.95 6.23
CA VAL A 89 12.02 -4.92 5.20
C VAL A 89 13.53 -5.19 5.31
N LEU A 90 14.37 -4.15 5.38
CA LEU A 90 15.83 -4.33 5.48
C LEU A 90 16.25 -5.12 6.73
N VAL A 91 15.75 -4.74 7.89
CA VAL A 91 16.03 -5.43 9.16
C VAL A 91 15.46 -6.84 9.14
N GLY A 92 14.21 -6.99 8.70
CA GLY A 92 13.56 -8.28 8.63
C GLY A 92 14.28 -9.24 7.67
N LEU A 93 14.77 -8.77 6.53
CA LEU A 93 15.51 -9.59 5.56
C LEU A 93 16.85 -10.06 6.15
N ARG A 94 17.54 -9.21 6.90
CA ARG A 94 18.77 -9.60 7.63
C ARG A 94 18.52 -10.64 8.73
N LEU A 95 17.31 -10.67 9.28
CA LEU A 95 16.86 -11.66 10.28
C LEU A 95 16.23 -12.91 9.64
N SER A 96 16.02 -12.91 8.33
CA SER A 96 15.41 -14.02 7.61
C SER A 96 16.41 -15.14 7.37
N THR A 97 15.92 -16.36 7.16
CA THR A 97 16.77 -17.53 6.94
C THR A 97 16.64 -18.00 5.50
N VAL A 98 17.77 -18.37 4.90
CA VAL A 98 17.80 -19.00 3.59
C VAL A 98 17.57 -20.50 3.78
N VAL A 99 16.54 -21.02 3.14
CA VAL A 99 16.14 -22.43 3.21
C VAL A 99 16.12 -23.01 1.80
N PRO A 100 16.27 -24.34 1.62
CA PRO A 100 16.07 -24.90 0.30
C PRO A 100 14.62 -24.69 -0.13
N ALA A 101 14.43 -24.36 -1.41
CA ALA A 101 13.13 -24.09 -2.00
C ALA A 101 12.31 -25.39 -2.05
N HIS A 102 11.70 -25.73 -0.93
CA HIS A 102 10.70 -26.79 -0.85
C HIS A 102 9.36 -26.12 -1.13
N GLY A 103 8.65 -26.53 -2.19
CA GLY A 103 7.37 -25.94 -2.65
C GLY A 103 6.20 -26.04 -1.66
N ALA A 104 6.45 -26.20 -0.36
CA ALA A 104 5.44 -26.25 0.69
C ALA A 104 5.21 -24.85 1.26
N GLY A 105 4.21 -24.14 0.74
CA GLY A 105 3.77 -22.84 1.27
C GLY A 105 3.18 -21.91 0.22
N VAL A 106 2.69 -20.76 0.68
CA VAL A 106 2.30 -19.65 -0.20
C VAL A 106 3.56 -18.82 -0.48
N GLY A 107 3.99 -18.77 -1.74
CA GLY A 107 5.07 -17.91 -2.19
C GLY A 107 4.64 -16.45 -2.24
N LEU A 108 5.57 -15.55 -1.94
CA LEU A 108 5.34 -14.11 -1.98
C LEU A 108 5.99 -13.52 -3.23
N GLY A 109 5.20 -12.84 -4.05
CA GLY A 109 5.71 -12.11 -5.20
C GLY A 109 6.60 -10.96 -4.76
N THR A 110 7.54 -10.58 -5.61
CA THR A 110 8.49 -9.50 -5.33
C THR A 110 8.17 -8.26 -6.15
N SER A 111 8.16 -7.10 -5.51
CA SER A 111 8.11 -5.80 -6.18
C SER A 111 9.53 -5.34 -6.54
N LEU A 112 9.66 -4.39 -7.47
CA LEU A 112 10.98 -3.86 -7.85
C LEU A 112 11.71 -3.24 -6.64
N LEU A 113 10.98 -2.53 -5.77
CA LEU A 113 11.56 -1.99 -4.54
C LEU A 113 12.00 -3.11 -3.60
N PHE A 114 11.17 -4.15 -3.41
CA PHE A 114 11.54 -5.27 -2.55
C PHE A 114 12.78 -6.00 -3.06
N LEU A 115 12.88 -6.25 -4.37
CA LEU A 115 14.06 -6.84 -5.00
C LEU A 115 15.32 -6.01 -4.76
N ALA A 116 15.24 -4.68 -4.91
CA ALA A 116 16.36 -3.79 -4.64
C ALA A 116 16.81 -3.86 -3.17
N LEU A 117 15.86 -3.86 -2.22
CA LEU A 117 16.17 -3.99 -0.80
C LEU A 117 16.73 -5.37 -0.45
N GLN A 118 16.23 -6.44 -1.05
CA GLN A 118 16.78 -7.80 -0.92
C GLN A 118 18.22 -7.87 -1.44
N ALA A 119 18.51 -7.29 -2.59
CA ALA A 119 19.87 -7.26 -3.13
C ALA A 119 20.85 -6.55 -2.17
N VAL A 120 20.41 -5.47 -1.50
CA VAL A 120 21.22 -4.76 -0.49
C VAL A 120 21.33 -5.54 0.82
N ALA A 121 20.24 -6.16 1.28
CA ALA A 121 20.16 -6.80 2.59
C ALA A 121 20.68 -8.24 2.63
N VAL A 122 20.57 -9.00 1.56
CA VAL A 122 20.95 -10.43 1.54
C VAL A 122 21.92 -10.72 0.39
N GLY A 123 21.76 -10.01 -0.74
CA GLY A 123 22.54 -10.28 -1.94
C GLY A 123 21.87 -11.32 -2.84
N PRO A 124 22.60 -11.81 -3.87
CA PRO A 124 22.08 -12.84 -4.76
C PRO A 124 21.88 -14.16 -4.01
N ILE A 125 20.75 -14.81 -4.26
CA ILE A 125 20.41 -16.12 -3.70
C ILE A 125 20.74 -17.18 -4.75
N PRO A 126 21.49 -18.23 -4.41
CA PRO A 126 21.74 -19.35 -5.30
C PRO A 126 20.44 -20.04 -5.76
N ASP A 127 20.46 -20.58 -6.97
CA ASP A 127 19.34 -21.35 -7.51
C ASP A 127 18.98 -22.52 -6.59
N GLY A 128 17.68 -22.75 -6.38
CA GLY A 128 17.15 -23.81 -5.50
C GLY A 128 17.08 -23.44 -4.02
N LEU A 129 17.44 -22.21 -3.64
CA LEU A 129 17.21 -21.67 -2.30
C LEU A 129 16.15 -20.56 -2.33
N ASP A 130 15.44 -20.39 -1.21
CA ASP A 130 14.44 -19.34 -1.00
C ASP A 130 14.64 -18.69 0.39
N ILE A 131 14.09 -17.49 0.60
CA ILE A 131 14.12 -16.81 1.89
C ILE A 131 12.83 -17.11 2.66
N LEU A 132 12.98 -17.80 3.79
CA LEU A 132 11.94 -17.82 4.81
C LEU A 132 11.93 -16.48 5.54
N LEU A 133 10.97 -15.62 5.18
CA LEU A 133 10.89 -14.26 5.71
C LEU A 133 10.65 -14.24 7.22
N HIS A 134 11.47 -13.45 7.90
CA HIS A 134 11.20 -13.06 9.28
C HIS A 134 9.86 -12.30 9.36
N PRO A 135 9.06 -12.45 10.44
CA PRO A 135 7.76 -11.80 10.58
C PRO A 135 7.78 -10.26 10.37
N VAL A 136 8.90 -9.60 10.70
CA VAL A 136 9.11 -8.15 10.45
C VAL A 136 9.27 -7.83 8.96
N ALA A 137 10.00 -8.65 8.19
CA ALA A 137 10.11 -8.48 6.74
C ALA A 137 8.77 -8.71 6.06
N PHE A 138 8.03 -9.73 6.51
CA PHE A 138 6.70 -10.00 6.00
C PHE A 138 5.73 -8.85 6.27
N ALA A 139 5.74 -8.27 7.48
CA ALA A 139 4.95 -7.06 7.78
C ALA A 139 5.35 -5.86 6.90
N GLY A 140 6.64 -5.67 6.65
CA GLY A 140 7.15 -4.64 5.73
C GLY A 140 6.69 -4.85 4.28
N TRP A 141 6.71 -6.09 3.80
CA TRP A 141 6.18 -6.47 2.49
C TRP A 141 4.68 -6.19 2.38
N ILE A 142 3.89 -6.54 3.41
CA ILE A 142 2.47 -6.18 3.49
C ILE A 142 2.29 -4.67 3.47
N GLY A 143 3.16 -3.93 4.17
CA GLY A 143 3.22 -2.47 4.11
C GLY A 143 3.36 -1.94 2.67
N PHE A 144 4.33 -2.46 1.92
CA PHE A 144 4.51 -2.11 0.50
C PHE A 144 3.27 -2.44 -0.34
N PHE A 145 2.66 -3.61 -0.12
CA PHE A 145 1.46 -4.01 -0.82
C PHE A 145 0.28 -3.07 -0.52
N VAL A 146 0.04 -2.73 0.75
CA VAL A 146 -1.00 -1.78 1.16
C VAL A 146 -0.73 -0.38 0.59
N THR A 147 0.51 0.09 0.62
CA THR A 147 0.89 1.38 0.00
C THR A 147 0.64 1.36 -1.51
N ALA A 148 0.97 0.25 -2.21
CA ALA A 148 0.69 0.11 -3.63
C ALA A 148 -0.83 0.17 -3.91
N LEU A 149 -1.64 -0.54 -3.12
CA LEU A 149 -3.10 -0.49 -3.23
C LEU A 149 -3.62 0.93 -3.04
N ASN A 150 -3.17 1.62 -2.00
CA ASN A 150 -3.58 3.00 -1.73
C ASN A 150 -3.15 3.96 -2.85
N LEU A 151 -2.02 3.74 -3.51
CA LEU A 151 -1.56 4.58 -4.61
C LEU A 151 -2.22 4.27 -5.96
N LEU A 152 -3.08 3.25 -6.07
CA LEU A 152 -3.87 3.02 -7.28
C LEU A 152 -4.77 4.24 -7.54
N PRO A 153 -4.81 4.77 -8.78
CA PRO A 153 -5.65 5.92 -9.11
C PRO A 153 -7.12 5.51 -9.25
N LEU A 154 -7.74 5.16 -8.13
CA LEU A 154 -9.09 4.61 -8.01
C LEU A 154 -9.88 5.30 -6.89
N GLY A 155 -11.09 5.76 -7.23
CA GLY A 155 -12.08 6.20 -6.24
C GLY A 155 -11.56 7.24 -5.24
N GLN A 156 -11.62 6.89 -3.96
CA GLN A 156 -11.17 7.69 -2.81
C GLN A 156 -9.87 7.16 -2.19
N LEU A 157 -9.16 6.27 -2.87
CA LEU A 157 -7.81 5.89 -2.44
C LEU A 157 -6.87 7.09 -2.58
N ASP A 158 -5.72 7.03 -1.93
CA ASP A 158 -4.69 8.08 -1.97
C ASP A 158 -4.27 8.41 -3.41
N GLY A 159 -4.08 7.40 -4.25
CA GLY A 159 -3.81 7.54 -5.67
C GLY A 159 -4.95 8.20 -6.44
N GLY A 160 -6.20 8.01 -5.99
CA GLY A 160 -7.37 8.72 -6.50
C GLY A 160 -7.33 10.21 -6.18
N HIS A 161 -6.96 10.58 -4.94
CA HIS A 161 -6.71 11.97 -4.54
C HIS A 161 -5.62 12.62 -5.40
N ILE A 162 -4.49 11.92 -5.56
CA ILE A 162 -3.34 12.37 -6.35
C ILE A 162 -3.72 12.54 -7.84
N ALA A 163 -4.37 11.54 -8.43
CA ALA A 163 -4.78 11.59 -9.83
C ALA A 163 -5.87 12.63 -10.09
N TYR A 164 -6.81 12.83 -9.16
CA TYR A 164 -7.79 13.91 -9.26
C TYR A 164 -7.14 15.29 -9.15
N ALA A 165 -6.22 15.49 -8.21
CA ALA A 165 -5.49 16.75 -8.10
C ALA A 165 -4.70 17.08 -9.38
N LEU A 166 -4.14 16.06 -10.05
CA LEU A 166 -3.37 16.22 -11.28
C LEU A 166 -4.24 16.42 -12.54
N LEU A 167 -5.31 15.63 -12.69
CA LEU A 167 -6.06 15.49 -13.95
C LEU A 167 -7.47 16.08 -13.88
N GLY A 168 -7.93 16.50 -12.69
CA GLY A 168 -9.30 16.95 -12.43
C GLY A 168 -10.32 15.88 -12.86
N ARG A 169 -11.33 16.31 -13.62
CA ARG A 169 -12.43 15.44 -14.07
C ARG A 169 -12.00 14.24 -14.92
N ARG A 170 -10.82 14.29 -15.57
CA ARG A 170 -10.28 13.16 -16.35
C ARG A 170 -9.87 11.98 -15.47
N HIS A 171 -9.72 12.17 -14.16
CA HIS A 171 -9.50 11.10 -13.18
C HIS A 171 -10.48 9.93 -13.35
N ARG A 172 -11.76 10.20 -13.67
CA ARG A 172 -12.76 9.12 -13.84
C ARG A 172 -12.36 8.10 -14.91
N GLN A 173 -11.75 8.56 -16.01
CA GLN A 173 -11.29 7.68 -17.09
C GLN A 173 -10.08 6.86 -16.64
N VAL A 174 -9.15 7.48 -15.90
CA VAL A 174 -7.99 6.79 -15.32
C VAL A 174 -8.44 5.74 -14.30
N ALA A 175 -9.41 6.05 -13.46
CA ALA A 175 -9.98 5.11 -12.50
C ALA A 175 -10.67 3.93 -13.19
N MET A 176 -11.45 4.17 -14.25
CA MET A 176 -12.04 3.10 -15.04
C MET A 176 -10.98 2.21 -15.71
N GLY A 177 -9.93 2.82 -16.29
CA GLY A 177 -8.81 2.09 -16.87
C GLY A 177 -8.06 1.26 -15.84
N THR A 178 -7.87 1.80 -14.64
CA THR A 178 -7.19 1.09 -13.54
C THR A 178 -8.02 -0.09 -13.05
N ALA A 179 -9.34 0.04 -12.94
CA ALA A 179 -10.20 -1.10 -12.60
C ALA A 179 -10.18 -2.17 -13.70
N GLY A 180 -10.16 -1.78 -14.98
CA GLY A 180 -9.96 -2.72 -16.09
C GLY A 180 -8.61 -3.45 -16.01
N LEU A 181 -7.55 -2.74 -15.63
CA LEU A 181 -6.23 -3.33 -15.39
C LEU A 181 -6.27 -4.32 -14.21
N LEU A 182 -6.93 -3.98 -13.10
CA LEU A 182 -7.10 -4.91 -11.98
C LEU A 182 -7.86 -6.17 -12.39
N VAL A 183 -8.88 -6.06 -13.25
CA VAL A 183 -9.57 -7.23 -13.81
C VAL A 183 -8.61 -8.09 -14.64
N ALA A 184 -7.82 -7.47 -15.53
CA ALA A 184 -6.82 -8.19 -16.32
C ALA A 184 -5.78 -8.88 -15.42
N LEU A 185 -5.24 -8.18 -14.41
CA LEU A 185 -4.33 -8.77 -13.43
C LEU A 185 -4.99 -9.91 -12.65
N GLY A 186 -6.29 -9.79 -12.36
CA GLY A 186 -7.09 -10.82 -11.71
C GLY A 186 -7.25 -12.09 -12.52
N ILE A 187 -7.42 -11.96 -13.83
CA ILE A 187 -7.60 -13.09 -14.75
C ILE A 187 -6.27 -13.73 -15.10
N PHE A 188 -5.22 -12.94 -15.35
CA PHE A 188 -3.96 -13.44 -15.92
C PHE A 188 -2.86 -13.70 -14.89
N PHE A 189 -2.93 -13.14 -13.67
CA PHE A 189 -1.84 -13.24 -12.69
C PHE A 189 -2.31 -13.75 -11.33
N TRP A 190 -3.19 -13.03 -10.64
CA TRP A 190 -3.65 -13.41 -9.30
C TRP A 190 -5.11 -13.05 -9.05
N PRO A 191 -6.01 -14.03 -8.82
CA PRO A 191 -7.45 -13.80 -8.67
C PRO A 191 -7.83 -12.81 -7.57
N GLY A 192 -6.97 -12.58 -6.57
CA GLY A 192 -7.21 -11.58 -5.53
C GLY A 192 -7.38 -10.15 -6.07
N TRP A 193 -6.83 -9.83 -7.25
CA TRP A 193 -7.08 -8.53 -7.90
C TRP A 193 -8.55 -8.33 -8.33
N LEU A 194 -9.30 -9.42 -8.57
CA LEU A 194 -10.74 -9.32 -8.86
C LEU A 194 -11.52 -8.82 -7.65
N VAL A 195 -11.11 -9.18 -6.43
CA VAL A 195 -11.71 -8.66 -5.19
C VAL A 195 -11.55 -7.13 -5.14
N TRP A 196 -10.34 -6.65 -5.43
CA TRP A 196 -10.07 -5.21 -5.48
C TRP A 196 -10.81 -4.49 -6.61
N ALA A 197 -10.97 -5.13 -7.78
CA ALA A 197 -11.78 -4.60 -8.87
C ALA A 197 -13.26 -4.46 -8.48
N VAL A 198 -13.83 -5.46 -7.79
CA VAL A 198 -15.20 -5.41 -7.26
C VAL A 198 -15.36 -4.30 -6.22
N LEU A 199 -14.42 -4.20 -5.28
CA LEU A 199 -14.42 -3.12 -4.28
C LEU A 199 -14.32 -1.74 -4.95
N ALA A 200 -13.48 -1.59 -5.99
CA ALA A 200 -13.38 -0.35 -6.76
C ALA A 200 -14.71 0.02 -7.44
N MET A 201 -15.42 -0.95 -8.01
CA MET A 201 -16.76 -0.73 -8.58
C MET A 201 -17.77 -0.32 -7.51
N ALA A 202 -17.73 -0.93 -6.33
CA ALA A 202 -18.62 -0.62 -5.21
C ALA A 202 -18.36 0.78 -4.62
N MET A 203 -17.11 1.20 -4.49
CA MET A 203 -16.72 2.55 -4.03
C MET A 203 -17.03 3.64 -5.06
N GLY A 204 -17.03 3.26 -6.35
CA GLY A 204 -17.32 4.15 -7.46
C GLY A 204 -16.09 4.93 -7.97
N PHE A 205 -16.16 5.36 -9.23
CA PHE A 205 -15.04 6.01 -9.95
C PHE A 205 -15.01 7.54 -9.84
N ARG A 206 -15.84 8.12 -8.98
CA ARG A 206 -15.95 9.57 -8.82
C ARG A 206 -15.25 9.99 -7.54
N HIS A 207 -14.50 11.08 -7.65
CA HIS A 207 -13.89 11.74 -6.51
C HIS A 207 -14.61 13.08 -6.27
N PRO A 208 -14.96 13.43 -5.02
CA PRO A 208 -15.59 14.72 -4.72
C PRO A 208 -14.64 15.88 -5.08
N PRO A 209 -15.09 16.92 -5.80
CA PRO A 209 -14.25 18.06 -6.12
C PRO A 209 -13.87 18.83 -4.83
N PRO A 210 -12.63 19.39 -4.75
CA PRO A 210 -12.30 20.37 -3.73
C PRO A 210 -13.07 21.68 -3.95
N LEU A 211 -13.06 22.57 -2.95
CA LEU A 211 -13.76 23.87 -3.02
C LEU A 211 -13.22 24.74 -4.16
N ASP A 212 -11.90 24.80 -4.33
CA ASP A 212 -11.24 25.34 -5.51
C ASP A 212 -10.73 24.21 -6.41
N ASP A 213 -11.50 23.91 -7.45
CA ASP A 213 -11.17 22.94 -8.50
C ASP A 213 -10.67 23.59 -9.80
N VAL A 214 -10.47 24.91 -9.82
CA VAL A 214 -10.06 25.65 -11.03
C VAL A 214 -8.55 25.91 -11.00
N THR A 215 -7.99 26.19 -9.83
CA THR A 215 -6.56 26.47 -9.69
C THR A 215 -5.72 25.22 -9.98
N PRO A 216 -4.80 25.27 -10.97
CA PRO A 216 -3.95 24.13 -11.28
C PRO A 216 -2.84 23.93 -10.24
N LEU A 217 -2.31 22.70 -10.19
CA LEU A 217 -1.12 22.39 -9.40
C LEU A 217 0.11 23.14 -9.91
N ASP A 218 0.95 23.59 -8.97
CA ASP A 218 2.28 24.12 -9.24
C ASP A 218 3.24 23.01 -9.76
N PRO A 219 4.33 23.38 -10.47
CA PRO A 219 5.22 22.40 -11.08
C PRO A 219 5.83 21.39 -10.11
N ARG A 220 6.13 21.80 -8.88
CA ARG A 220 6.72 20.93 -7.86
C ARG A 220 5.74 19.83 -7.46
N ARG A 221 4.48 20.21 -7.23
CA ARG A 221 3.40 19.28 -6.94
C ARG A 221 3.06 18.35 -8.08
N ARG A 222 3.16 18.81 -9.33
CA ARG A 222 3.04 17.90 -10.49
C ARG A 222 4.12 16.83 -10.48
N LEU A 223 5.37 17.22 -10.17
CA LEU A 223 6.48 16.26 -10.05
C LEU A 223 6.25 15.28 -8.90
N LEU A 224 5.74 15.73 -7.75
CA LEU A 224 5.36 14.85 -6.64
C LEU A 224 4.28 13.85 -7.04
N ALA A 225 3.24 14.29 -7.77
CA ALA A 225 2.19 13.40 -8.26
C ALA A 225 2.75 12.32 -9.21
N LEU A 226 3.62 12.71 -10.15
CA LEU A 226 4.30 11.76 -11.03
C LEU A 226 5.21 10.81 -10.26
N GLY A 227 5.93 11.31 -9.25
CA GLY A 227 6.76 10.51 -8.36
C GLY A 227 5.94 9.47 -7.58
N ALA A 228 4.73 9.80 -7.14
CA ALA A 228 3.84 8.85 -6.48
C ALA A 228 3.40 7.70 -7.41
N PHE A 229 3.13 7.97 -8.69
CA PHE A 229 2.82 6.92 -9.66
C PHE A 229 4.06 6.12 -10.08
N ALA A 230 5.24 6.73 -10.14
CA ALA A 230 6.49 5.99 -10.29
C ALA A 230 6.71 5.05 -9.10
N LEU A 231 6.44 5.52 -7.88
CA LEU A 231 6.49 4.72 -6.67
C LEU A 231 5.47 3.57 -6.70
N LEU A 232 4.24 3.79 -7.19
CA LEU A 232 3.28 2.71 -7.43
C LEU A 232 3.89 1.61 -8.32
N LEU A 233 4.54 1.99 -9.44
CA LEU A 233 5.19 1.02 -10.33
C LEU A 233 6.33 0.25 -9.65
N LEU A 234 7.04 0.88 -8.71
CA LEU A 234 8.09 0.21 -7.93
C LEU A 234 7.53 -0.75 -6.88
N LEU A 235 6.32 -0.50 -6.37
CA LEU A 235 5.71 -1.26 -5.28
C LEU A 235 4.73 -2.33 -5.74
N ILE A 236 4.09 -2.15 -6.90
CA ILE A 236 3.06 -3.09 -7.36
C ILE A 236 3.68 -4.44 -7.68
N THR A 237 3.03 -5.50 -7.19
CA THR A 237 3.42 -6.89 -7.43
C THR A 237 2.30 -7.57 -8.20
N PRO A 238 2.45 -7.87 -9.51
CA PRO A 238 1.37 -8.44 -10.32
C PRO A 238 0.78 -9.75 -9.77
N ALA A 239 1.62 -10.61 -9.18
CA ALA A 239 1.21 -11.82 -8.48
C ALA A 239 1.72 -11.76 -7.03
N PRO A 240 1.02 -11.08 -6.10
CA PRO A 240 1.47 -10.91 -4.72
C PRO A 240 1.61 -12.24 -3.98
N PHE A 241 0.73 -13.20 -4.30
CA PHE A 241 0.75 -14.54 -3.73
C PHE A 241 0.68 -15.54 -4.88
N PHE A 242 1.50 -16.57 -4.82
CA PHE A 242 1.46 -17.68 -5.75
C PHE A 242 1.69 -19.00 -5.01
N PHE A 243 1.23 -20.09 -5.60
CA PHE A 243 1.54 -21.43 -5.12
C PHE A 243 2.66 -21.97 -6.02
N PRO A 244 3.85 -22.29 -5.48
CA PRO A 244 4.91 -22.91 -6.27
C PRO A 244 4.37 -24.20 -6.91
N GLU A 245 4.49 -24.34 -8.23
CA GLU A 245 4.02 -25.54 -8.92
C GLU A 245 4.85 -26.75 -8.48
N GLY A 246 4.17 -27.77 -7.93
CA GLY A 246 4.77 -28.94 -7.32
C GLY A 246 3.75 -29.88 -6.65
N MET A 247 2.56 -30.01 -7.27
CA MET A 247 1.63 -31.13 -7.03
C MET A 247 1.54 -31.97 -8.29
#